data_AF-W4UM72-F1
#
_entry.id   AF-W4UM72-F1
#
_cell.length_a   1.000
_cell.length_b   1.000
_cell.length_c   1.000
_cell.angle_alpha   90.00
_cell.angle_beta   90.00
_cell.angle_gamma   90.00
#
_symmetry.space_group_name_H-M   'P 1'
#
loop_
_entity.id
_entity.type
_entity.pdbx_description
1 polymer ?
#
loop_
_entity_poly.entity_id
_entity_poly.type
_entity_poly.pdbx_seq_one_letter_code
_entity_poly.pdbx_strand_id
1 'polypeptide(L)'
;MRAVGIPAVYDYVHSWANYSEVGHTWIALPYQGKTYTLLDKDSVLRTGNRIDASMFKPTHILESDYPFVIDSIKRVSKVWRSIYRFSWEEDPSFLKYIPWNLANPFSVDVSDKYALTSSVSIVSLTKAKVAYLCTFRTGRDWQLAAWAPRERNGFTFRNVGHSIVYQLVELNAGVLTPLGYPFILRIDGRKVILKPDLQTKQKVLLHRKYPFFTHWTNQWGKMLQGRFEGSHSSDFKHAKILYTIRSTPLFQNIVELNTDEKFKYIRYVCPTDCRTPLAEIEFWSDGQRLLGKVVGEKATALENCFDSDMQTCPSCKQTGYWVGLALESPKYIQKIVYYPKNDDNFIQLRQEYELLYYDHKWISLGRRIATNMSLEYDSVPERSLLLLRNRTKGKEERIFIYEGGRQVWM
;
A
#
# COMPACT_ATOMS: atom_id res chain seq x y z
N MET A 1 32.80 -0.48 2.25
CA MET A 1 33.09 -1.91 1.94
C MET A 1 34.04 -2.07 0.76
N ARG A 2 33.68 -1.67 -0.47
CA ARG A 2 34.59 -1.83 -1.62
C ARG A 2 35.91 -1.06 -1.47
N ALA A 3 35.88 0.14 -0.88
CA ALA A 3 37.08 0.93 -0.59
C ALA A 3 38.10 0.23 0.34
N VAL A 4 37.69 -0.82 1.05
CA VAL A 4 38.55 -1.63 1.94
C VAL A 4 38.68 -3.07 1.45
N GLY A 5 38.46 -3.32 0.15
CA GLY A 5 38.68 -4.64 -0.48
C GLY A 5 37.56 -5.67 -0.30
N ILE A 6 36.45 -5.31 0.33
CA ILE A 6 35.30 -6.23 0.47
C ILE A 6 34.51 -6.27 -0.86
N PRO A 7 34.28 -7.44 -1.47
CA PRO A 7 33.62 -7.57 -2.78
C PRO A 7 32.10 -7.41 -2.70
N ALA A 8 31.64 -6.30 -2.10
CA ALA A 8 30.23 -6.00 -1.96
C ALA A 8 29.63 -5.50 -3.29
N VAL A 9 28.36 -5.85 -3.50
CA VAL A 9 27.49 -5.39 -4.59
C VAL A 9 26.20 -4.82 -4.00
N TYR A 10 25.31 -4.31 -4.84
CA TYR A 10 23.92 -4.07 -4.44
C TYR A 10 22.97 -4.96 -5.22
N ASP A 11 22.04 -5.55 -4.49
CA ASP A 11 20.89 -6.24 -5.05
C ASP A 11 19.69 -5.30 -4.97
N TYR A 12 18.74 -5.48 -5.87
CA TYR A 12 17.64 -4.55 -6.01
C TYR A 12 16.40 -5.17 -6.65
N VAL A 13 15.28 -4.49 -6.42
CA VAL A 13 14.00 -4.72 -7.12
C VAL A 13 13.63 -3.43 -7.82
N HIS A 14 13.22 -3.51 -9.09
CA HIS A 14 12.81 -2.31 -9.85
C HIS A 14 11.55 -1.65 -9.27
N SER A 15 10.66 -2.47 -8.72
CA SER A 15 9.42 -2.06 -8.06
C SER A 15 8.89 -3.21 -7.23
N TRP A 16 8.17 -2.92 -6.15
CA TRP A 16 7.38 -3.94 -5.48
C TRP A 16 6.13 -4.24 -6.30
N ALA A 17 5.81 -5.52 -6.39
CA ALA A 17 4.70 -6.00 -7.17
C ALA A 17 3.36 -5.60 -6.56
N ASN A 18 3.24 -5.32 -5.25
CA ASN A 18 1.98 -4.95 -4.57
C ASN A 18 2.06 -3.66 -3.72
N TYR A 19 3.17 -2.90 -3.79
CA TYR A 19 3.40 -1.74 -2.92
C TYR A 19 4.19 -0.61 -3.60
N SER A 20 3.87 0.64 -3.27
CA SER A 20 4.51 1.86 -3.76
C SER A 20 4.62 1.95 -5.30
N GLU A 21 5.33 2.99 -5.75
CA GLU A 21 5.73 3.21 -7.14
C GLU A 21 7.25 3.00 -7.33
N VAL A 22 8.00 2.87 -6.22
CA VAL A 22 9.46 2.77 -6.20
C VAL A 22 9.95 1.35 -5.91
N GLY A 23 11.17 1.09 -6.36
CA GLY A 23 11.92 -0.11 -6.02
C GLY A 23 12.60 -0.02 -4.66
N HIS A 24 13.56 -0.91 -4.44
CA HIS A 24 14.42 -0.90 -3.26
C HIS A 24 15.78 -1.49 -3.62
N THR A 25 16.83 -1.01 -2.96
CA THR A 25 18.19 -1.51 -3.12
C THR A 25 18.76 -1.85 -1.75
N TRP A 26 19.60 -2.88 -1.68
CA TRP A 26 20.29 -3.27 -0.45
C TRP A 26 21.65 -3.85 -0.78
N ILE A 27 22.50 -3.89 0.25
CA ILE A 27 23.85 -4.41 0.15
C ILE A 27 23.83 -5.94 0.16
N ALA A 28 24.61 -6.53 -0.75
CA ALA A 28 24.89 -7.95 -0.76
C ALA A 28 26.39 -8.23 -0.88
N LEU A 29 26.82 -9.38 -0.35
CA LEU A 29 28.17 -9.92 -0.50
C LEU A 29 28.07 -11.29 -1.16
N PRO A 30 28.38 -11.40 -2.46
CA PRO A 30 28.54 -12.68 -3.14
C PRO A 30 29.87 -13.30 -2.71
N TYR A 31 29.84 -14.46 -2.06
CA TYR A 31 31.05 -15.15 -1.62
C TYR A 31 30.85 -16.67 -1.66
N GLN A 32 31.77 -17.38 -2.33
CA GLN A 32 31.75 -18.84 -2.49
C GLN A 32 30.38 -19.39 -2.95
N GLY A 33 29.79 -18.77 -3.98
CA GLY A 33 28.50 -19.19 -4.55
C GLY A 33 27.27 -18.86 -3.70
N LYS A 34 27.45 -18.26 -2.51
CA LYS A 34 26.37 -17.81 -1.62
C LYS A 34 26.20 -16.30 -1.69
N THR A 35 25.01 -15.84 -1.33
CA THR A 35 24.67 -14.43 -1.18
C THR A 35 24.48 -14.15 0.31
N TYR A 36 25.31 -13.27 0.86
CA TYR A 36 25.16 -12.77 2.22
C TYR A 36 24.57 -11.36 2.22
N THR A 37 23.65 -11.07 3.12
CA THR A 37 23.06 -9.74 3.28
C THR A 37 22.99 -9.36 4.75
N LEU A 38 22.65 -8.10 5.01
CA LEU A 38 22.29 -7.57 6.33
C LEU A 38 20.80 -7.22 6.32
N LEU A 39 20.10 -7.51 7.41
CA LEU A 39 18.75 -7.04 7.64
C LEU A 39 18.65 -6.24 8.94
N ASP A 40 17.85 -5.18 8.91
CA ASP A 40 17.45 -4.41 10.09
C ASP A 40 18.65 -3.98 10.98
N LYS A 41 18.87 -4.67 12.11
CA LYS A 41 19.95 -4.38 13.07
C LYS A 41 21.05 -5.45 13.09
N ASP A 42 21.17 -6.23 12.02
CA ASP A 42 22.22 -7.24 11.90
C ASP A 42 23.61 -6.60 12.05
N SER A 43 24.43 -7.18 12.92
CA SER A 43 25.85 -6.85 13.06
C SER A 43 26.76 -7.81 12.27
N VAL A 44 26.19 -8.89 11.70
CA VAL A 44 26.92 -9.94 10.98
C VAL A 44 26.14 -10.34 9.73
N LEU A 45 26.86 -10.54 8.63
CA LEU A 45 26.33 -10.99 7.35
C LEU A 45 25.77 -12.42 7.41
N ARG A 46 24.58 -12.65 6.85
CA ARG A 46 23.91 -13.96 6.86
C ARG A 46 23.40 -14.35 5.47
N THR A 47 23.30 -15.65 5.22
CA THR A 47 22.65 -16.21 4.03
C THR A 47 21.20 -16.56 4.31
N GLY A 48 20.35 -16.57 3.28
CA GLY A 48 18.94 -16.97 3.42
C GLY A 48 18.07 -15.92 4.12
N ASN A 49 18.58 -14.71 4.26
CA ASN A 49 17.80 -13.55 4.68
C ASN A 49 16.67 -13.30 3.67
N ARG A 50 15.50 -12.89 4.19
CA ARG A 50 14.45 -12.30 3.35
C ARG A 50 14.98 -11.10 2.58
N ILE A 51 14.27 -10.70 1.53
CA ILE A 51 14.57 -9.46 0.81
C ILE A 51 14.48 -8.28 1.78
N ASP A 52 15.44 -7.36 1.74
CA ASP A 52 15.44 -6.20 2.62
C ASP A 52 14.20 -5.31 2.39
N ALA A 53 13.68 -4.73 3.46
CA ALA A 53 12.45 -3.93 3.47
C ALA A 53 11.18 -4.61 2.89
N SER A 54 11.20 -5.94 2.65
CA SER A 54 10.07 -6.71 2.08
C SER A 54 8.92 -6.98 3.05
N MET A 55 9.05 -6.60 4.32
CA MET A 55 7.97 -6.73 5.31
C MET A 55 7.95 -5.53 6.22
N PHE A 56 6.75 -5.03 6.47
CA PHE A 56 6.46 -4.14 7.59
C PHE A 56 6.18 -4.99 8.82
N LYS A 57 7.16 -5.11 9.72
CA LYS A 57 6.99 -5.89 10.96
C LYS A 57 5.85 -5.28 11.80
N PRO A 58 4.79 -6.04 12.16
CA PRO A 58 3.79 -5.57 13.09
C PRO A 58 4.43 -5.25 14.45
N THR A 59 4.11 -4.08 15.00
CA THR A 59 4.52 -3.66 16.35
C THR A 59 3.33 -3.57 17.30
N HIS A 60 2.14 -3.88 16.80
CA HIS A 60 0.88 -3.81 17.51
C HIS A 60 -0.02 -4.96 17.04
N ILE A 61 -0.75 -5.58 17.98
CA ILE A 61 -1.73 -6.62 17.69
C ILE A 61 -3.07 -5.92 17.51
N LEU A 62 -3.67 -6.09 16.34
CA LEU A 62 -4.98 -5.53 16.03
C LEU A 62 -6.08 -6.33 16.71
N GLU A 63 -7.18 -5.64 16.99
CA GLU A 63 -8.42 -6.23 17.44
C GLU A 63 -8.91 -7.28 16.43
N SER A 64 -9.51 -8.37 16.93
CA SER A 64 -9.96 -9.48 16.10
C SER A 64 -11.06 -9.09 15.09
N ASP A 65 -11.80 -8.04 15.40
CA ASP A 65 -12.88 -7.46 14.61
C ASP A 65 -12.44 -6.21 13.82
N TYR A 66 -11.13 -5.94 13.70
CA TYR A 66 -10.62 -4.82 12.90
C TYR A 66 -11.14 -4.93 11.45
N PRO A 67 -11.80 -3.89 10.91
CA PRO A 67 -12.64 -4.04 9.72
C PRO A 67 -11.85 -4.12 8.40
N PHE A 68 -10.53 -3.92 8.43
CA PHE A 68 -9.69 -3.90 7.23
C PHE A 68 -8.68 -5.04 7.20
N VAL A 69 -8.54 -5.65 6.02
CA VAL A 69 -7.44 -6.59 5.75
C VAL A 69 -6.15 -5.80 5.65
N ILE A 70 -5.17 -6.17 6.48
CA ILE A 70 -3.86 -5.53 6.53
C ILE A 70 -2.83 -6.40 5.83
N ASP A 71 -2.12 -5.84 4.86
CA ASP A 71 -0.95 -6.50 4.28
C ASP A 71 0.31 -6.06 5.05
N SER A 72 1.25 -6.98 5.20
CA SER A 72 2.55 -6.73 5.83
C SER A 72 3.70 -7.05 4.88
N ILE A 73 3.44 -7.79 3.78
CA ILE A 73 4.46 -8.32 2.89
C ILE A 73 4.45 -7.58 1.56
N LYS A 74 5.59 -7.02 1.21
CA LYS A 74 5.86 -6.52 -0.14
C LYS A 74 6.37 -7.68 -0.98
N ARG A 75 5.71 -7.91 -2.10
CA ARG A 75 6.00 -9.00 -3.03
C ARG A 75 6.82 -8.46 -4.19
N VAL A 76 7.58 -9.32 -4.84
CA VAL A 76 8.46 -8.97 -5.95
C VAL A 76 8.28 -10.00 -7.06
N SER A 77 8.48 -9.59 -8.31
CA SER A 77 8.49 -10.53 -9.43
C SER A 77 9.87 -11.13 -9.66
N LYS A 78 10.92 -10.32 -9.50
CA LYS A 78 12.33 -10.62 -9.75
C LYS A 78 13.24 -9.84 -8.81
N VAL A 79 14.40 -10.39 -8.52
CA VAL A 79 15.50 -9.72 -7.81
C VAL A 79 16.73 -9.69 -8.69
N TRP A 80 17.35 -8.52 -8.78
CA TRP A 80 18.48 -8.26 -9.67
C TRP A 80 19.70 -7.89 -8.84
N ARG A 81 20.88 -8.18 -9.37
CA ARG A 81 22.16 -7.81 -8.78
C ARG A 81 22.95 -6.97 -9.75
N SER A 82 23.41 -5.80 -9.31
CA SER A 82 24.36 -5.03 -10.09
C SER A 82 25.74 -5.69 -10.05
N ILE A 83 26.34 -5.85 -11.22
CA ILE A 83 27.70 -6.36 -11.40
C ILE A 83 28.58 -5.30 -12.05
N TYR A 84 29.88 -5.35 -11.72
CA TYR A 84 30.87 -4.38 -12.22
C TYR A 84 31.63 -4.87 -13.45
N ARG A 85 31.50 -6.16 -13.78
CA ARG A 85 32.06 -6.74 -14.99
C ARG A 85 30.98 -6.73 -16.07
N PHE A 86 31.33 -6.31 -17.27
CA PHE A 86 30.46 -6.48 -18.43
C PHE A 86 30.22 -7.98 -18.69
N SER A 87 28.95 -8.41 -18.65
CA SER A 87 28.57 -9.80 -18.89
C SER A 87 27.11 -9.87 -19.31
N TRP A 88 26.84 -10.47 -20.47
CA TRP A 88 25.48 -10.88 -20.81
C TRP A 88 25.23 -12.27 -20.24
N GLU A 89 24.17 -12.43 -19.43
CA GLU A 89 23.66 -13.76 -19.07
C GLU A 89 22.79 -14.36 -20.18
N GLU A 90 22.20 -13.48 -20.99
CA GLU A 90 21.25 -13.87 -22.02
C GLU A 90 21.96 -14.25 -23.33
N ASP A 91 21.38 -15.20 -24.06
CA ASP A 91 21.84 -15.56 -25.40
C ASP A 91 21.75 -14.32 -26.32
N PRO A 92 22.88 -13.91 -26.95
CA PRO A 92 22.94 -12.76 -27.86
C PRO A 92 21.87 -12.75 -28.95
N SER A 93 21.40 -13.94 -29.39
CA SER A 93 20.37 -14.07 -30.42
C SER A 93 19.02 -13.46 -30.00
N PHE A 94 18.78 -13.33 -28.69
CA PHE A 94 17.55 -12.78 -28.13
C PHE A 94 17.64 -11.31 -27.69
N LEU A 95 18.84 -10.74 -27.55
CA LEU A 95 19.03 -9.38 -27.01
C LEU A 95 18.23 -8.30 -27.74
N LYS A 96 18.04 -8.44 -29.06
CA LYS A 96 17.23 -7.49 -29.85
C LYS A 96 15.74 -7.48 -29.52
N TYR A 97 15.24 -8.52 -28.84
CA TYR A 97 13.85 -8.63 -28.43
C TYR A 97 13.65 -8.07 -27.01
N ILE A 98 14.66 -8.19 -26.14
CA ILE A 98 14.52 -7.93 -24.71
C ILE A 98 14.77 -6.46 -24.40
N PRO A 99 13.82 -5.75 -23.77
CA PRO A 99 14.04 -4.38 -23.33
C PRO A 99 15.16 -4.27 -22.29
N TRP A 100 15.87 -3.13 -22.29
CA TRP A 100 17.03 -2.88 -21.40
C TRP A 100 16.72 -3.03 -19.90
N ASN A 101 15.47 -2.80 -19.49
CA ASN A 101 15.05 -2.98 -18.09
C ASN A 101 14.87 -4.45 -17.70
N LEU A 102 14.94 -5.39 -18.64
CA LEU A 102 14.88 -6.84 -18.41
C LEU A 102 16.18 -7.56 -18.77
N ALA A 103 17.06 -6.94 -19.56
CA ALA A 103 18.40 -7.43 -19.84
C ALA A 103 19.40 -6.27 -19.86
N ASN A 104 20.39 -6.31 -18.97
CA ASN A 104 21.42 -5.29 -18.82
C ASN A 104 22.77 -5.99 -18.57
N PRO A 105 23.86 -5.65 -19.29
CA PRO A 105 25.15 -6.33 -19.16
C PRO A 105 25.87 -6.06 -17.82
N PHE A 106 25.31 -5.17 -16.99
CA PHE A 106 25.75 -4.85 -15.64
C PHE A 106 24.74 -5.28 -14.57
N SER A 107 23.80 -6.16 -14.94
CA SER A 107 22.83 -6.73 -14.00
C SER A 107 22.57 -8.21 -14.28
N VAL A 108 22.36 -8.98 -13.22
CA VAL A 108 22.11 -10.43 -13.29
C VAL A 108 20.91 -10.80 -12.44
N ASP A 109 20.14 -11.79 -12.87
CA ASP A 109 18.98 -12.29 -12.11
C ASP A 109 19.48 -13.16 -10.95
N VAL A 110 19.19 -12.74 -9.72
CA VAL A 110 19.56 -13.46 -8.48
C VAL A 110 18.34 -13.87 -7.68
N SER A 111 17.17 -13.96 -8.33
CA SER A 111 15.89 -14.31 -7.69
C SER A 111 15.97 -15.61 -6.89
N ASP A 112 16.71 -16.62 -7.37
CA ASP A 112 16.92 -17.90 -6.68
C ASP A 112 17.64 -17.73 -5.33
N LYS A 113 18.55 -16.74 -5.23
CA LYS A 113 19.28 -16.42 -3.99
C LYS A 113 18.38 -15.82 -2.90
N TYR A 114 17.18 -15.38 -3.27
CA TYR A 114 16.15 -14.84 -2.39
C TYR A 114 14.92 -15.75 -2.29
N ALA A 115 15.10 -17.06 -2.55
CA ALA A 115 14.08 -18.10 -2.46
C ALA A 115 12.91 -17.96 -3.44
N LEU A 116 13.03 -17.12 -4.48
CA LEU A 116 12.10 -17.13 -5.62
C LEU A 116 12.46 -18.31 -6.52
N THR A 117 11.92 -19.48 -6.21
CA THR A 117 12.16 -20.74 -6.94
C THR A 117 10.99 -21.19 -7.80
N SER A 118 9.85 -20.49 -7.70
CA SER A 118 8.67 -20.80 -8.50
C SER A 118 8.95 -20.55 -9.99
N SER A 119 8.50 -21.50 -10.81
CA SER A 119 8.53 -21.38 -12.26
C SER A 119 7.12 -21.53 -12.80
N VAL A 120 6.81 -20.81 -13.87
CA VAL A 120 5.50 -20.88 -14.52
C VAL A 120 5.66 -21.20 -16.00
N SER A 121 5.10 -22.33 -16.40
CA SER A 121 4.99 -22.72 -17.81
C SER A 121 3.60 -22.41 -18.34
N ILE A 122 3.54 -21.73 -19.48
CA ILE A 122 2.29 -21.29 -20.11
C ILE A 122 2.26 -21.80 -21.54
N VAL A 123 1.32 -22.69 -21.83
CA VAL A 123 1.02 -23.13 -23.19
C VAL A 123 0.42 -21.97 -23.96
N SER A 124 0.90 -21.73 -25.17
CA SER A 124 0.39 -20.65 -26.02
C SER A 124 0.48 -21.00 -27.50
N LEU A 125 -0.60 -20.67 -28.23
CA LEU A 125 -0.73 -20.88 -29.67
C LEU A 125 -0.01 -19.81 -30.50
N THR A 126 0.47 -18.72 -29.88
CA THR A 126 1.24 -17.70 -30.60
C THR A 126 2.48 -18.30 -31.27
N LYS A 127 2.96 -17.71 -32.35
CA LYS A 127 4.25 -18.06 -32.98
C LYS A 127 5.39 -17.12 -32.55
N ALA A 128 5.14 -16.23 -31.58
CA ALA A 128 6.14 -15.31 -31.04
C ALA A 128 7.41 -16.06 -30.61
N LYS A 129 8.59 -15.52 -30.97
CA LYS A 129 9.87 -16.07 -30.52
C LYS A 129 10.12 -15.86 -29.03
N VAL A 130 9.55 -14.78 -28.47
CA VAL A 130 9.68 -14.37 -27.08
C VAL A 130 8.31 -13.91 -26.59
N ALA A 131 8.00 -14.19 -25.32
CA ALA A 131 6.88 -13.59 -24.61
C ALA A 131 7.33 -13.00 -23.28
N TYR A 132 6.47 -12.19 -22.68
CA TYR A 132 6.77 -11.46 -21.46
C TYR A 132 5.68 -11.68 -20.41
N LEU A 133 6.09 -11.74 -19.15
CA LEU A 133 5.18 -11.54 -18.04
C LEU A 133 5.20 -10.07 -17.65
N CYS A 134 4.00 -9.48 -17.57
CA CYS A 134 3.79 -8.19 -16.95
C CYS A 134 3.27 -8.34 -15.52
N THR A 135 3.65 -7.42 -14.65
CA THR A 135 2.98 -7.15 -13.37
C THR A 135 2.29 -5.80 -13.43
N PHE A 136 1.18 -5.62 -12.72
CA PHE A 136 0.53 -4.32 -12.62
C PHE A 136 1.35 -3.37 -11.73
N ARG A 137 1.65 -2.17 -12.23
CA ARG A 137 2.36 -1.12 -11.48
C ARG A 137 1.39 -0.01 -11.11
N THR A 138 1.40 0.35 -9.83
CA THR A 138 0.66 1.49 -9.27
C THR A 138 0.88 2.73 -10.15
N GLY A 139 -0.21 3.37 -10.59
CA GLY A 139 -0.19 4.58 -11.41
C GLY A 139 0.31 4.42 -12.86
N ARG A 140 0.73 3.22 -13.30
CA ARG A 140 1.32 3.00 -14.64
C ARG A 140 0.77 1.81 -15.43
N ASP A 141 -0.12 1.00 -14.84
CA ASP A 141 -0.71 -0.20 -15.48
C ASP A 141 0.30 -1.35 -15.66
N TRP A 142 0.07 -2.27 -16.59
CA TRP A 142 0.95 -3.41 -16.89
C TRP A 142 2.38 -2.98 -17.26
N GLN A 143 3.38 -3.55 -16.58
CA GLN A 143 4.80 -3.33 -16.83
C GLN A 143 5.54 -4.66 -16.93
N LEU A 144 6.48 -4.74 -17.87
CA LEU A 144 7.31 -5.92 -18.12
C LEU A 144 8.12 -6.29 -16.86
N ALA A 145 8.04 -7.55 -16.45
CA ALA A 145 8.65 -8.07 -15.23
C ALA A 145 9.58 -9.26 -15.47
N ALA A 146 9.29 -10.07 -16.50
CA ALA A 146 10.14 -11.17 -16.92
C ALA A 146 9.92 -11.46 -18.42
N TRP A 147 10.87 -12.12 -19.05
CA TRP A 147 10.79 -12.57 -20.44
C TRP A 147 11.13 -14.05 -20.52
N ALA A 148 10.70 -14.73 -21.59
CA ALA A 148 11.10 -16.10 -21.89
C ALA A 148 11.07 -16.37 -23.39
N PRO A 149 12.05 -17.13 -23.93
CA PRO A 149 11.99 -17.60 -25.30
C PRO A 149 10.92 -18.68 -25.46
N ARG A 150 10.46 -18.87 -26.70
CA ARG A 150 9.52 -19.95 -27.02
C ARG A 150 10.21 -21.31 -26.90
N GLU A 151 9.62 -22.17 -26.09
CA GLU A 151 9.87 -23.60 -26.04
C GLU A 151 8.75 -24.35 -26.81
N ARG A 152 8.87 -25.67 -27.02
CA ARG A 152 8.01 -26.51 -27.89
C ARG A 152 6.56 -25.98 -28.06
N ASN A 153 5.82 -25.85 -26.96
CA ASN A 153 4.39 -25.47 -26.97
C ASN A 153 4.07 -24.18 -26.19
N GLY A 154 5.06 -23.37 -25.81
CA GLY A 154 4.80 -22.24 -24.94
C GLY A 154 6.04 -21.55 -24.38
N PHE A 155 5.91 -21.00 -23.18
CA PHE A 155 6.95 -20.21 -22.51
C PHE A 155 7.10 -20.63 -21.06
N THR A 156 8.35 -20.74 -20.60
CA THR A 156 8.67 -21.09 -19.21
C THR A 156 9.43 -19.94 -18.57
N PHE A 157 8.81 -19.28 -17.58
CA PHE A 157 9.43 -18.21 -16.82
C PHE A 157 9.92 -18.79 -15.49
N ARG A 158 11.23 -18.77 -15.29
CA ARG A 158 11.90 -19.34 -14.11
C ARG A 158 12.07 -18.29 -13.03
N ASN A 159 12.15 -18.72 -11.77
CA ASN A 159 12.48 -17.88 -10.61
C ASN A 159 11.65 -16.60 -10.54
N VAL A 160 10.33 -16.74 -10.66
CA VAL A 160 9.37 -15.63 -10.56
C VAL A 160 8.70 -15.64 -9.20
N GLY A 161 8.41 -14.47 -8.66
CA GLY A 161 7.70 -14.38 -7.39
C GLY A 161 6.26 -14.88 -7.46
N HIS A 162 5.73 -15.33 -6.33
CA HIS A 162 4.36 -15.81 -6.20
C HIS A 162 3.49 -14.80 -5.44
N SER A 163 2.21 -15.14 -5.28
CA SER A 163 1.16 -14.34 -4.64
C SER A 163 0.96 -12.96 -5.28
N ILE A 164 1.23 -12.85 -6.58
CA ILE A 164 1.06 -11.64 -7.39
C ILE A 164 0.36 -11.98 -8.70
N VAL A 165 -0.22 -10.97 -9.33
CA VAL A 165 -0.90 -11.11 -10.62
C VAL A 165 0.08 -10.88 -11.77
N TYR A 166 0.07 -11.82 -12.70
CA TYR A 166 0.80 -11.76 -13.96
C TYR A 166 -0.14 -11.69 -15.16
N GLN A 167 0.27 -10.97 -16.18
CA GLN A 167 -0.34 -10.98 -17.52
C GLN A 167 0.70 -11.42 -18.54
N LEU A 168 0.43 -12.51 -19.27
CA LEU A 168 1.27 -12.93 -20.40
C LEU A 168 0.99 -12.01 -21.59
N VAL A 169 2.03 -11.44 -22.17
CA VAL A 169 1.93 -10.55 -23.33
C VAL A 169 2.98 -10.86 -24.39
N GLU A 170 2.66 -10.49 -25.62
CA GLU A 170 3.63 -10.24 -26.68
C GLU A 170 3.94 -8.74 -26.73
N LEU A 171 5.18 -8.37 -27.06
CA LEU A 171 5.61 -6.99 -27.26
C LEU A 171 5.98 -6.79 -28.74
N ASN A 172 5.17 -6.02 -29.46
CA ASN A 172 5.42 -5.68 -30.86
C ASN A 172 5.44 -4.16 -31.02
N ALA A 173 6.55 -3.59 -31.51
CA ALA A 173 6.71 -2.15 -31.74
C ALA A 173 6.28 -1.26 -30.55
N GLY A 174 6.59 -1.68 -29.32
CA GLY A 174 6.21 -0.96 -28.09
C GLY A 174 4.81 -1.27 -27.56
N VAL A 175 3.98 -2.01 -28.30
CA VAL A 175 2.61 -2.36 -27.91
C VAL A 175 2.59 -3.70 -27.18
N LEU A 176 2.00 -3.71 -25.98
CA LEU A 176 1.76 -4.92 -25.18
C LEU A 176 0.43 -5.54 -25.58
N THR A 177 0.47 -6.74 -26.17
CA THR A 177 -0.72 -7.50 -26.58
C THR A 177 -0.94 -8.70 -25.66
N PRO A 178 -2.05 -8.77 -24.90
CA PRO A 178 -2.35 -9.92 -24.05
C PRO A 178 -2.48 -11.23 -24.83
N LEU A 179 -1.79 -12.28 -24.38
CA LEU A 179 -1.85 -13.64 -24.95
C LEU A 179 -2.80 -14.58 -24.18
N GLY A 180 -3.61 -14.03 -23.27
CA GLY A 180 -4.52 -14.75 -22.40
C GLY A 180 -5.05 -13.85 -21.28
N TYR A 181 -5.75 -14.44 -20.32
CA TYR A 181 -6.21 -13.74 -19.12
C TYR A 181 -5.09 -13.57 -18.08
N PRO A 182 -5.16 -12.56 -17.21
CA PRO A 182 -4.27 -12.46 -16.07
C PRO A 182 -4.43 -13.68 -15.16
N PHE A 183 -3.39 -13.99 -14.39
CA PHE A 183 -3.44 -15.08 -13.43
C PHE A 183 -2.64 -14.75 -12.17
N ILE A 184 -3.06 -15.32 -11.04
CA ILE A 184 -2.28 -15.31 -9.80
C ILE A 184 -1.40 -16.56 -9.80
N LEU A 185 -0.09 -16.38 -9.62
CA LEU A 185 0.80 -17.50 -9.30
C LEU A 185 0.76 -17.74 -7.79
N ARG A 186 0.25 -18.89 -7.34
CA ARG A 186 0.19 -19.24 -5.92
C ARG A 186 1.55 -19.79 -5.45
N ILE A 187 1.77 -19.80 -4.14
CA ILE A 187 3.02 -20.29 -3.53
C ILE A 187 3.30 -21.78 -3.83
N ASP A 188 2.24 -22.55 -4.04
CA ASP A 188 2.30 -23.97 -4.44
C ASP A 188 2.55 -24.17 -5.96
N GLY A 189 2.78 -23.08 -6.71
CA GLY A 189 3.02 -23.10 -8.15
C GLY A 189 1.74 -23.16 -9.00
N ARG A 190 0.54 -23.25 -8.41
CA ARG A 190 -0.71 -23.24 -9.18
C ARG A 190 -1.01 -21.86 -9.76
N LYS A 191 -1.55 -21.85 -10.98
CA LYS A 191 -2.09 -20.65 -11.63
C LYS A 191 -3.60 -20.55 -11.37
N VAL A 192 -4.05 -19.43 -10.83
CA VAL A 192 -5.47 -19.10 -10.76
C VAL A 192 -5.79 -18.07 -11.84
N ILE A 193 -6.50 -18.48 -12.88
CA ILE A 193 -6.86 -17.62 -14.01
C ILE A 193 -7.99 -16.66 -13.60
N LEU A 194 -7.79 -15.37 -13.87
CA LEU A 194 -8.73 -14.28 -13.60
C LEU A 194 -9.50 -13.93 -14.88
N LYS A 195 -10.38 -14.85 -15.28
CA LYS A 195 -11.32 -14.63 -16.38
C LYS A 195 -12.65 -14.17 -15.76
N PRO A 196 -13.16 -12.98 -16.12
CA PRO A 196 -14.45 -12.51 -15.62
C PRO A 196 -15.57 -13.44 -16.06
N ASP A 197 -16.45 -13.81 -15.12
CA ASP A 197 -17.68 -14.54 -15.40
C ASP A 197 -18.83 -13.54 -15.63
N LEU A 198 -19.20 -13.36 -16.89
CA LEU A 198 -20.22 -12.38 -17.27
C LEU A 198 -21.66 -12.84 -16.95
N GLN A 199 -21.85 -14.14 -16.67
CA GLN A 199 -23.15 -14.70 -16.34
C GLN A 199 -23.45 -14.59 -14.85
N THR A 200 -22.44 -14.83 -14.00
CA THR A 200 -22.57 -14.69 -12.55
C THR A 200 -22.02 -13.34 -12.08
N LYS A 201 -22.89 -12.54 -11.48
CA LYS A 201 -22.54 -11.21 -11.01
C LYS A 201 -22.75 -11.09 -9.50
N GLN A 202 -21.91 -10.29 -8.88
CA GLN A 202 -21.92 -10.02 -7.45
C GLN A 202 -22.05 -8.52 -7.18
N LYS A 203 -22.54 -8.22 -5.98
CA LYS A 203 -22.50 -6.89 -5.39
C LYS A 203 -21.16 -6.72 -4.68
N VAL A 204 -20.50 -5.58 -4.86
CA VAL A 204 -19.23 -5.27 -4.17
C VAL A 204 -19.34 -3.98 -3.38
N LEU A 205 -18.78 -4.00 -2.17
CA LEU A 205 -18.61 -2.83 -1.30
C LEU A 205 -17.12 -2.51 -1.18
N LEU A 206 -16.73 -1.33 -1.63
CA LEU A 206 -15.34 -0.89 -1.72
C LEU A 206 -15.07 0.24 -0.74
N HIS A 207 -13.99 0.12 0.03
CA HIS A 207 -13.58 1.10 1.03
C HIS A 207 -12.28 1.81 0.68
N ARG A 208 -11.50 1.25 -0.25
CA ARG A 208 -10.16 1.76 -0.58
C ARG A 208 -9.81 1.55 -2.04
N LYS A 209 -8.93 2.41 -2.58
CA LYS A 209 -8.32 2.26 -3.92
C LYS A 209 -6.90 1.65 -3.90
N TYR A 210 -6.35 1.46 -2.70
CA TYR A 210 -5.00 0.96 -2.49
C TYR A 210 -4.91 0.04 -1.24
N PRO A 211 -4.02 -0.98 -1.23
CA PRO A 211 -3.82 -1.84 -0.06
C PRO A 211 -3.50 -1.07 1.21
N PHE A 212 -4.06 -1.54 2.34
CA PHE A 212 -3.76 -0.97 3.65
C PHE A 212 -2.63 -1.77 4.31
N PHE A 213 -1.48 -1.13 4.49
CA PHE A 213 -0.27 -1.79 4.99
C PHE A 213 -0.04 -1.56 6.48
N THR A 214 0.60 -2.55 7.11
CA THR A 214 0.89 -2.62 8.56
C THR A 214 1.60 -1.39 9.12
N HIS A 215 2.38 -0.65 8.32
CA HIS A 215 3.04 0.57 8.79
C HIS A 215 2.04 1.67 9.24
N TRP A 216 0.82 1.68 8.70
CA TRP A 216 -0.24 2.58 9.15
C TRP A 216 -0.80 2.13 10.50
N THR A 217 -1.16 0.86 10.64
CA THR A 217 -1.68 0.33 11.91
C THR A 217 -0.65 0.34 13.03
N ASN A 218 0.65 0.19 12.71
CA ASN A 218 1.73 0.40 13.68
C ASN A 218 1.78 1.84 14.20
N GLN A 219 1.44 2.84 13.38
CA GLN A 219 1.38 4.25 13.79
C GLN A 219 0.09 4.53 14.57
N TRP A 220 -1.03 3.99 14.12
CA TRP A 220 -2.34 4.19 14.75
C TRP A 220 -2.45 3.47 16.09
N GLY A 221 -1.87 2.27 16.24
CA GLY A 221 -1.81 1.54 17.51
C GLY A 221 -1.05 2.30 18.61
N LYS A 222 -0.11 3.18 18.25
CA LYS A 222 0.57 4.07 19.21
C LYS A 222 -0.32 5.19 19.74
N MET A 223 -1.48 5.42 19.14
CA MET A 223 -2.44 6.43 19.60
C MET A 223 -3.31 5.91 20.75
N LEU A 224 -3.26 4.62 21.06
CA LEU A 224 -3.91 4.07 22.24
C LEU A 224 -3.49 4.85 23.49
N GLN A 225 -4.44 5.09 24.39
CA GLN A 225 -4.31 5.97 25.56
C GLN A 225 -4.23 7.47 25.25
N GLY A 226 -4.26 7.87 23.97
CA GLY A 226 -4.46 9.27 23.59
C GLY A 226 -5.80 9.77 24.13
N ARG A 227 -5.86 11.03 24.56
CA ARG A 227 -7.02 11.55 25.30
C ARG A 227 -7.58 12.79 24.66
N PHE A 228 -8.90 12.94 24.73
CA PHE A 228 -9.55 14.22 24.50
C PHE A 228 -9.96 14.80 25.84
N GLU A 229 -9.67 16.08 26.04
CA GLU A 229 -9.82 16.76 27.32
C GLU A 229 -10.56 18.09 27.14
N GLY A 230 -11.40 18.44 28.12
CA GLY A 230 -12.06 19.72 28.25
C GLY A 230 -11.57 20.48 29.48
N SER A 231 -11.46 21.81 29.40
CA SER A 231 -11.01 22.66 30.51
C SER A 231 -11.69 24.03 30.50
N HIS A 232 -11.75 24.66 31.68
CA HIS A 232 -12.11 26.07 31.85
C HIS A 232 -10.91 27.02 31.73
N SER A 233 -9.69 26.51 31.96
CA SER A 233 -8.45 27.27 31.91
C SER A 233 -7.57 26.87 30.72
N SER A 234 -6.82 27.84 30.17
CA SER A 234 -5.91 27.64 29.04
C SER A 234 -4.68 26.78 29.35
N ASP A 235 -4.35 26.60 30.64
CA ASP A 235 -3.23 25.78 31.10
C ASP A 235 -3.59 24.30 31.28
N PHE A 236 -4.87 23.94 31.18
CA PHE A 236 -5.39 22.58 31.34
C PHE A 236 -4.97 21.87 32.65
N LYS A 237 -4.63 22.60 33.72
CA LYS A 237 -4.20 21.99 35.00
C LYS A 237 -5.28 21.11 35.64
N HIS A 238 -6.54 21.47 35.46
CA HIS A 238 -7.71 20.76 35.98
C HIS A 238 -8.63 20.27 34.86
N ALA A 239 -8.03 19.77 33.77
CA ALA A 239 -8.78 19.28 32.63
C ALA A 239 -9.55 17.99 32.95
N LYS A 240 -10.78 17.87 32.42
CA LYS A 240 -11.62 16.67 32.47
C LYS A 240 -11.34 15.83 31.23
N ILE A 241 -11.08 14.53 31.41
CA ILE A 241 -10.97 13.60 30.29
C ILE A 241 -12.39 13.34 29.74
N LEU A 242 -12.59 13.70 28.48
CA LEU A 242 -13.85 13.49 27.76
C LEU A 242 -13.86 12.11 27.09
N TYR A 243 -12.73 11.71 26.51
CA TYR A 243 -12.57 10.42 25.84
C TYR A 243 -11.12 9.94 25.92
N THR A 244 -10.93 8.62 25.90
CA THR A 244 -9.63 7.98 25.76
C THR A 244 -9.71 6.97 24.62
N ILE A 245 -8.75 7.02 23.69
CA ILE A 245 -8.63 6.06 22.60
C ILE A 245 -8.26 4.70 23.19
N ARG A 246 -9.20 3.74 23.12
CA ARG A 246 -9.06 2.40 23.71
C ARG A 246 -8.90 1.28 22.68
N SER A 247 -9.19 1.55 21.42
CA SER A 247 -9.00 0.64 20.30
C SER A 247 -8.18 1.31 19.20
N THR A 248 -7.57 0.51 18.33
CA THR A 248 -6.84 0.99 17.16
C THR A 248 -7.78 1.88 16.33
N PRO A 249 -7.39 3.14 16.08
CA PRO A 249 -8.19 4.01 15.25
C PRO A 249 -8.51 3.42 13.86
N LEU A 250 -9.62 3.87 13.30
CA LEU A 250 -9.98 3.72 11.90
C LEU A 250 -9.62 5.00 11.13
N PHE A 251 -9.93 5.03 9.83
CA PHE A 251 -9.81 6.25 9.03
C PHE A 251 -10.64 7.39 9.65
N GLN A 252 -11.92 7.13 9.91
CA GLN A 252 -12.84 8.02 10.58
C GLN A 252 -13.22 7.40 11.92
N ASN A 253 -13.14 8.18 12.98
CA ASN A 253 -13.51 7.75 14.32
C ASN A 253 -14.54 8.73 14.86
N ILE A 254 -15.68 8.22 15.29
CA ILE A 254 -16.79 9.02 15.81
C ILE A 254 -16.99 8.61 17.26
N VAL A 255 -17.00 9.60 18.15
CA VAL A 255 -17.22 9.43 19.58
C VAL A 255 -18.38 10.30 19.98
N GLU A 256 -19.50 9.67 20.34
CA GLU A 256 -20.64 10.34 20.95
C GLU A 256 -20.37 10.51 22.46
N LEU A 257 -20.63 11.70 22.96
CA LEU A 257 -20.37 12.11 24.33
C LEU A 257 -21.64 12.68 24.96
N ASN A 258 -21.82 12.39 26.25
CA ASN A 258 -22.83 13.04 27.07
C ASN A 258 -22.11 13.85 28.15
N THR A 259 -21.84 15.12 27.87
CA THR A 259 -21.20 16.02 28.83
C THR A 259 -22.24 16.82 29.60
N ASP A 260 -22.09 16.87 30.92
CA ASP A 260 -22.89 17.65 31.86
C ASP A 260 -22.37 19.08 32.05
N GLU A 261 -21.23 19.39 31.44
CA GLU A 261 -20.43 20.57 31.69
C GLU A 261 -20.00 21.25 30.38
N LYS A 262 -19.90 22.58 30.41
CA LYS A 262 -19.41 23.37 29.28
C LYS A 262 -17.91 23.62 29.40
N PHE A 263 -17.17 23.52 28.31
CA PHE A 263 -15.73 23.76 28.30
C PHE A 263 -15.38 24.96 27.42
N LYS A 264 -14.46 25.81 27.89
CA LYS A 264 -13.90 26.93 27.11
C LYS A 264 -12.73 26.49 26.23
N TYR A 265 -11.98 25.49 26.69
CA TYR A 265 -10.83 24.92 26.01
C TYR A 265 -11.03 23.43 25.84
N ILE A 266 -10.69 22.91 24.66
CA ILE A 266 -10.79 21.48 24.33
C ILE A 266 -9.54 21.06 23.57
N ARG A 267 -9.00 19.88 23.84
CA ARG A 267 -7.80 19.39 23.16
C ARG A 267 -7.76 17.88 22.99
N TYR A 268 -6.97 17.43 22.02
CA TYR A 268 -6.39 16.11 21.96
C TYR A 268 -4.97 16.13 22.54
N VAL A 269 -4.65 15.15 23.39
CA VAL A 269 -3.33 14.90 23.97
C VAL A 269 -2.77 13.60 23.43
N CYS A 270 -1.67 13.70 22.68
CA CYS A 270 -0.98 12.54 22.13
C CYS A 270 -0.21 11.77 23.22
N PRO A 271 -0.19 10.43 23.19
CA PRO A 271 0.65 9.64 24.10
C PRO A 271 2.14 10.02 24.05
N THR A 272 2.84 9.83 25.16
CA THR A 272 4.23 10.28 25.34
C THR A 272 5.27 9.56 24.48
N ASP A 273 4.94 8.40 23.93
CA ASP A 273 5.76 7.60 23.00
C ASP A 273 5.21 7.66 21.56
N CYS A 274 4.21 8.50 21.32
CA CYS A 274 3.54 8.66 20.04
C CYS A 274 3.85 10.01 19.40
N ARG A 275 3.92 10.00 18.07
CA ARG A 275 4.06 11.20 17.22
C ARG A 275 3.09 11.16 16.04
N THR A 276 2.16 10.21 16.04
CA THR A 276 1.20 10.05 14.95
C THR A 276 0.26 11.26 14.97
N PRO A 277 0.28 12.12 13.94
CA PRO A 277 -0.59 13.28 13.91
C PRO A 277 -2.04 12.87 13.67
N LEU A 278 -2.96 13.72 14.12
CA LEU A 278 -4.31 13.75 13.61
C LEU A 278 -4.32 14.65 12.37
N ALA A 279 -4.86 14.15 11.27
CA ALA A 279 -5.09 14.92 10.06
C ALA A 279 -6.21 15.93 10.28
N GLU A 280 -7.32 15.50 10.90
CA GLU A 280 -8.46 16.39 11.16
C GLU A 280 -9.13 16.02 12.49
N ILE A 281 -9.63 17.03 13.20
CA ILE A 281 -10.40 16.93 14.44
C ILE A 281 -11.62 17.84 14.32
N GLU A 282 -12.78 17.29 14.65
CA GLU A 282 -14.02 18.04 14.74
C GLU A 282 -14.63 17.85 16.12
N PHE A 283 -15.01 18.96 16.74
CA PHE A 283 -15.80 18.97 17.96
C PHE A 283 -17.20 19.51 17.63
N TRP A 284 -18.23 18.90 18.21
CA TRP A 284 -19.62 19.22 17.88
C TRP A 284 -20.45 19.46 19.14
N SER A 285 -21.36 20.44 19.05
CA SER A 285 -22.42 20.74 20.03
C SER A 285 -23.68 21.10 19.28
N ASP A 286 -24.83 20.59 19.69
CA ASP A 286 -26.16 20.93 19.19
C ASP A 286 -26.26 20.82 17.66
N GLY A 287 -25.65 19.76 17.11
CA GLY A 287 -25.61 19.48 15.67
C GLY A 287 -24.70 20.41 14.86
N GLN A 288 -23.93 21.29 15.49
CA GLN A 288 -23.01 22.22 14.81
C GLN A 288 -21.55 21.94 15.15
N ARG A 289 -20.68 22.05 14.14
CA ARG A 289 -19.22 21.98 14.31
C ARG A 289 -18.75 23.23 15.05
N LEU A 290 -18.00 23.04 16.11
CA LEU A 290 -17.42 24.10 16.92
C LEU A 290 -16.18 24.68 16.24
N LEU A 291 -16.07 26.00 16.29
CA LEU A 291 -14.92 26.77 15.84
C LEU A 291 -14.25 27.47 17.03
N GLY A 292 -12.97 27.74 16.91
CA GLY A 292 -12.21 28.43 17.94
C GLY A 292 -10.79 28.76 17.49
N LYS A 293 -10.06 29.49 18.32
CA LYS A 293 -8.64 29.73 18.09
C LYS A 293 -7.86 28.44 18.35
N VAL A 294 -7.08 28.01 17.36
CA VAL A 294 -6.21 26.83 17.51
C VAL A 294 -5.14 27.10 18.57
N VAL A 295 -5.00 26.15 19.50
CA VAL A 295 -4.03 26.15 20.59
C VAL A 295 -3.32 24.80 20.66
N GLY A 296 -2.05 24.79 21.02
CA GLY A 296 -1.28 23.57 21.13
C GLY A 296 0.21 23.84 21.28
N GLU A 297 0.98 22.77 21.51
CA GLU A 297 2.42 22.83 21.67
C GLU A 297 3.10 21.61 21.04
N LYS A 298 4.44 21.69 20.88
CA LYS A 298 5.30 20.58 20.44
C LYS A 298 5.00 20.02 19.05
N ALA A 299 4.25 20.77 18.24
CA ALA A 299 4.05 20.56 16.81
C ALA A 299 3.89 21.91 16.09
N THR A 300 4.06 21.91 14.77
CA THR A 300 3.89 23.09 13.90
C THR A 300 2.77 22.84 12.90
N ALA A 301 2.19 23.92 12.35
CA ALA A 301 1.02 23.86 11.46
C ALA A 301 -0.17 23.13 12.12
N LEU A 302 -0.51 23.56 13.34
CA LEU A 302 -1.58 22.95 14.15
C LEU A 302 -2.97 23.19 13.53
N GLU A 303 -3.12 24.29 12.80
CA GLU A 303 -4.29 24.65 12.02
C GLU A 303 -4.71 23.58 11.02
N ASN A 304 -3.77 22.75 10.55
CA ASN A 304 -4.06 21.61 9.68
C ASN A 304 -4.98 20.58 10.35
N CYS A 305 -5.04 20.51 11.69
CA CYS A 305 -6.00 19.63 12.37
C CYS A 305 -7.46 20.10 12.27
N PHE A 306 -7.72 21.28 11.70
CA PHE A 306 -9.04 21.93 11.70
C PHE A 306 -9.37 22.60 10.35
N ASP A 307 -8.65 22.26 9.28
CA ASP A 307 -8.78 22.93 7.97
C ASP A 307 -9.77 22.23 7.03
N SER A 308 -10.37 21.12 7.47
CA SER A 308 -11.27 20.27 6.67
C SER A 308 -10.59 19.55 5.49
N ASP A 309 -9.27 19.41 5.49
CA ASP A 309 -8.49 18.62 4.54
C ASP A 309 -7.79 17.45 5.23
N MET A 310 -8.34 16.25 5.05
CA MET A 310 -7.81 15.01 5.63
C MET A 310 -6.42 14.59 5.09
N GLN A 311 -5.82 15.36 4.17
CA GLN A 311 -4.47 15.16 3.65
C GLN A 311 -3.42 16.04 4.33
N THR A 312 -3.82 17.17 4.91
CA THR A 312 -2.89 18.00 5.66
C THR A 312 -2.73 17.40 7.06
N CYS A 313 -1.57 17.64 7.67
CA CYS A 313 -1.28 17.19 9.02
C CYS A 313 -0.33 18.19 9.69
N PRO A 314 -0.38 18.35 11.01
CA PRO A 314 0.66 19.04 11.74
C PRO A 314 1.98 18.26 11.68
N SER A 315 3.09 18.97 11.71
CA SER A 315 4.42 18.36 11.81
C SER A 315 4.77 18.09 13.28
N CYS A 316 4.60 16.84 13.71
CA CYS A 316 4.85 16.36 15.07
C CYS A 316 6.26 15.77 15.20
N LYS A 317 7.28 16.62 15.40
CA LYS A 317 8.68 16.16 15.57
C LYS A 317 9.03 15.77 17.00
N GLN A 318 8.26 16.25 17.98
CA GLN A 318 8.45 15.98 19.40
C GLN A 318 7.31 15.08 19.92
N THR A 319 7.58 14.27 20.95
CA THR A 319 6.55 13.47 21.59
C THR A 319 5.71 14.28 22.57
N GLY A 320 4.52 13.80 22.89
CA GLY A 320 3.62 14.47 23.84
C GLY A 320 3.07 15.80 23.32
N TYR A 321 2.93 15.93 21.99
CA TYR A 321 2.23 17.06 21.40
C TYR A 321 0.75 17.02 21.81
N TRP A 322 0.14 18.20 21.91
CA TRP A 322 -1.29 18.32 22.07
C TRP A 322 -1.79 19.48 21.21
N VAL A 323 -3.04 19.38 20.77
CA VAL A 323 -3.67 20.34 19.87
C VAL A 323 -5.15 20.45 20.18
N GLY A 324 -5.71 21.64 20.07
CA GLY A 324 -7.06 21.93 20.52
C GLY A 324 -7.59 23.28 20.08
N LEU A 325 -8.76 23.63 20.60
CA LEU A 325 -9.44 24.90 20.37
C LEU A 325 -9.66 25.64 21.68
N ALA A 326 -9.40 26.94 21.66
CA ALA A 326 -9.99 27.90 22.57
C ALA A 326 -11.27 28.44 21.94
N LEU A 327 -12.43 28.01 22.44
CA LEU A 327 -13.74 28.40 21.93
C LEU A 327 -14.05 29.86 22.25
N GLU A 328 -14.94 30.50 21.52
CA GLU A 328 -15.38 31.88 21.82
C GLU A 328 -16.18 31.98 23.11
N SER A 329 -16.99 30.97 23.41
CA SER A 329 -17.73 30.81 24.68
C SER A 329 -17.71 29.35 25.11
N PRO A 330 -17.88 29.04 26.41
CA PRO A 330 -17.96 27.65 26.86
C PRO A 330 -19.12 26.90 26.20
N LYS A 331 -18.86 25.69 25.68
CA LYS A 331 -19.85 24.84 25.01
C LYS A 331 -19.85 23.43 25.59
N TYR A 332 -20.99 22.75 25.51
CA TYR A 332 -21.03 21.30 25.69
C TYR A 332 -20.29 20.63 24.54
N ILE A 333 -19.72 19.46 24.79
CA ILE A 333 -19.10 18.65 23.75
C ILE A 333 -19.92 17.36 23.66
N GLN A 334 -20.65 17.21 22.57
CA GLN A 334 -21.57 16.08 22.36
C GLN A 334 -20.99 15.07 21.39
N LYS A 335 -20.09 15.47 20.49
CA LYS A 335 -19.45 14.55 19.56
C LYS A 335 -18.04 14.99 19.20
N ILE A 336 -17.14 14.02 19.08
CA ILE A 336 -15.80 14.18 18.54
C ILE A 336 -15.69 13.33 17.29
N VAL A 337 -15.21 13.91 16.20
CA VAL A 337 -14.80 13.18 15.00
C VAL A 337 -13.31 13.39 14.81
N TYR A 338 -12.54 12.33 14.59
CA TYR A 338 -11.10 12.48 14.35
C TYR A 338 -10.57 11.51 13.31
N TYR A 339 -9.57 11.98 12.58
CA TYR A 339 -8.93 11.27 11.48
C TYR A 339 -7.42 11.22 11.75
N PRO A 340 -6.83 10.05 11.98
CA PRO A 340 -5.39 9.91 12.02
C PRO A 340 -4.74 10.28 10.67
N LYS A 341 -3.46 10.62 10.70
CA LYS A 341 -2.64 10.68 9.48
C LYS A 341 -2.79 9.38 8.70
N ASN A 342 -3.07 9.51 7.41
CA ASN A 342 -3.43 8.42 6.52
C ASN A 342 -2.77 8.60 5.14
N ASP A 343 -3.07 7.67 4.22
CA ASP A 343 -2.52 7.62 2.86
C ASP A 343 -3.46 8.16 1.78
N ASP A 344 -4.57 8.81 2.14
CA ASP A 344 -5.55 9.37 1.18
C ASP A 344 -6.18 8.31 0.25
N ASN A 345 -6.04 7.03 0.60
CA ASN A 345 -6.46 5.90 -0.24
C ASN A 345 -7.81 5.29 0.17
N PHE A 346 -8.47 5.82 1.21
CA PHE A 346 -9.86 5.51 1.52
C PHE A 346 -10.81 6.22 0.55
N ILE A 347 -12.02 5.69 0.37
CA ILE A 347 -13.08 6.41 -0.35
C ILE A 347 -13.39 7.70 0.40
N GLN A 348 -13.39 8.82 -0.32
CA GLN A 348 -13.68 10.13 0.22
C GLN A 348 -14.92 10.73 -0.42
N LEU A 349 -15.72 11.41 0.40
CA LEU A 349 -16.93 12.10 -0.02
C LEU A 349 -16.66 13.08 -1.17
N ARG A 350 -17.66 13.23 -2.05
CA ARG A 350 -17.70 14.19 -3.17
C ARG A 350 -16.63 13.98 -4.25
N GLN A 351 -15.87 12.89 -4.20
CA GLN A 351 -14.93 12.51 -5.24
C GLN A 351 -15.56 11.50 -6.20
N GLU A 352 -15.20 11.56 -7.48
CA GLU A 352 -15.66 10.66 -8.51
C GLU A 352 -14.71 9.45 -8.61
N TYR A 353 -15.27 8.26 -8.62
CA TYR A 353 -14.55 7.01 -8.79
C TYR A 353 -15.11 6.21 -9.96
N GLU A 354 -14.25 5.43 -10.61
CA GLU A 354 -14.62 4.51 -11.69
C GLU A 354 -14.13 3.10 -11.37
N LEU A 355 -15.05 2.14 -11.30
CA LEU A 355 -14.69 0.74 -11.16
C LEU A 355 -14.49 0.11 -12.54
N LEU A 356 -13.37 -0.59 -12.71
CA LEU A 356 -13.01 -1.30 -13.93
C LEU A 356 -12.85 -2.79 -13.64
N TYR A 357 -13.21 -3.65 -14.59
CA TYR A 357 -12.76 -5.05 -14.63
C TYR A 357 -11.88 -5.28 -15.85
N TYR A 358 -11.02 -6.31 -15.80
CA TYR A 358 -10.13 -6.65 -16.90
C TYR A 358 -10.68 -7.81 -17.76
N ASP A 359 -10.86 -7.57 -19.05
CA ASP A 359 -11.14 -8.59 -20.08
C ASP A 359 -10.32 -8.25 -21.33
N HIS A 360 -9.04 -8.62 -21.31
CA HIS A 360 -8.00 -8.22 -22.29
C HIS A 360 -7.77 -6.71 -22.44
N LYS A 361 -8.61 -5.89 -21.79
CA LYS A 361 -8.56 -4.45 -21.62
C LYS A 361 -9.35 -4.08 -20.37
N TRP A 362 -9.14 -2.88 -19.84
CA TRP A 362 -9.97 -2.35 -18.77
C TRP A 362 -11.35 -1.95 -19.33
N ILE A 363 -12.41 -2.51 -18.75
CA ILE A 363 -13.81 -2.22 -19.10
C ILE A 363 -14.49 -1.59 -17.89
N SER A 364 -15.17 -0.46 -18.11
CA SER A 364 -15.86 0.30 -17.07
C SER A 364 -17.13 -0.41 -16.59
N LEU A 365 -17.32 -0.43 -15.27
CA LEU A 365 -18.57 -0.79 -14.58
C LEU A 365 -19.34 0.46 -14.14
N GLY A 366 -18.94 1.63 -14.63
CA GLY A 366 -19.57 2.91 -14.35
C GLY A 366 -18.76 3.78 -13.39
N ARG A 367 -19.16 5.06 -13.34
CA ARG A 367 -18.61 6.06 -12.43
C ARG A 367 -19.61 6.38 -11.33
N ARG A 368 -19.10 6.69 -10.14
CA ARG A 368 -19.90 7.10 -8.99
C ARG A 368 -19.22 8.23 -8.23
N ILE A 369 -20.00 9.24 -7.86
CA ILE A 369 -19.57 10.25 -6.88
C ILE A 369 -19.85 9.68 -5.49
N ALA A 370 -18.84 9.63 -4.63
CA ALA A 370 -18.98 9.08 -3.29
C ALA A 370 -19.86 10.00 -2.42
N THR A 371 -20.99 9.48 -1.97
CA THR A 371 -21.86 10.10 -0.95
C THR A 371 -21.63 9.54 0.45
N ASN A 372 -20.87 8.44 0.54
CA ASN A 372 -20.45 7.75 1.76
C ASN A 372 -18.96 7.45 1.70
N MET A 373 -18.40 7.01 2.83
CA MET A 373 -17.01 6.52 2.96
C MET A 373 -16.79 5.11 2.36
N SER A 374 -17.64 4.73 1.43
CA SER A 374 -17.63 3.47 0.70
C SER A 374 -18.36 3.63 -0.63
N LEU A 375 -18.05 2.76 -1.58
CA LEU A 375 -18.74 2.69 -2.86
C LEU A 375 -19.36 1.32 -3.05
N GLU A 376 -20.59 1.32 -3.54
CA GLU A 376 -21.34 0.13 -3.87
C GLU A 376 -21.45 0.02 -5.39
N TYR A 377 -21.13 -1.15 -5.94
CA TYR A 377 -21.39 -1.48 -7.34
C TYR A 377 -22.15 -2.79 -7.41
N ASP A 378 -23.29 -2.74 -8.07
CA ASP A 378 -24.08 -3.91 -8.40
C ASP A 378 -23.60 -4.50 -9.71
N SER A 379 -23.89 -5.79 -9.93
CA SER A 379 -23.65 -6.44 -11.23
C SER A 379 -22.16 -6.53 -11.65
N VAL A 380 -21.23 -6.66 -10.70
CA VAL A 380 -19.80 -6.88 -10.99
C VAL A 380 -19.58 -8.34 -11.38
N PRO A 381 -18.96 -8.66 -12.54
CA PRO A 381 -18.69 -10.04 -12.93
C PRO A 381 -17.81 -10.76 -11.89
N GLU A 382 -18.17 -11.98 -11.52
CA GLU A 382 -17.34 -12.78 -10.61
C GLU A 382 -15.98 -13.15 -11.26
N ARG A 383 -15.00 -13.55 -10.43
CA ARG A 383 -13.66 -13.97 -10.89
C ARG A 383 -12.89 -12.88 -11.66
N SER A 384 -13.33 -11.63 -11.54
CA SER A 384 -12.73 -10.46 -12.18
C SER A 384 -11.47 -9.99 -11.45
N LEU A 385 -10.48 -9.56 -12.25
CA LEU A 385 -9.48 -8.62 -11.79
C LEU A 385 -10.06 -7.21 -11.85
N LEU A 386 -10.13 -6.53 -10.72
CA LEU A 386 -10.76 -5.23 -10.57
C LEU A 386 -9.73 -4.13 -10.33
N LEU A 387 -10.05 -2.91 -10.76
CA LEU A 387 -9.28 -1.69 -10.49
C LEU A 387 -10.26 -0.55 -10.21
N LEU A 388 -10.10 0.10 -9.05
CA LEU A 388 -10.88 1.28 -8.69
C LEU A 388 -10.02 2.52 -8.93
N ARG A 389 -10.44 3.36 -9.88
CA ARG A 389 -9.76 4.64 -10.16
C ARG A 389 -10.47 5.80 -9.49
N ASN A 390 -9.71 6.71 -8.90
CA ASN A 390 -10.23 8.00 -8.46
C ASN A 390 -10.04 8.99 -9.63
N ARG A 391 -11.14 9.48 -10.18
CA ARG A 391 -11.16 10.42 -11.31
C ARG A 391 -11.01 11.88 -10.89
N THR A 392 -11.02 12.15 -9.58
CA THR A 392 -10.81 13.48 -9.03
C THR A 392 -9.34 13.74 -8.67
N LYS A 393 -8.69 12.85 -7.91
CA LYS A 393 -7.31 13.06 -7.42
C LYS A 393 -6.55 11.77 -7.14
N GLY A 394 -5.24 11.91 -6.95
CA GLY A 394 -4.33 10.81 -6.61
C GLY A 394 -4.00 9.90 -7.79
N LYS A 395 -2.95 9.09 -7.63
CA LYS A 395 -2.51 8.11 -8.65
C LYS A 395 -2.21 6.73 -8.07
N GLU A 396 -2.20 6.62 -6.73
CA GLU A 396 -2.06 5.35 -6.02
C GLU A 396 -3.35 4.53 -6.15
N GLU A 397 -3.37 3.65 -7.14
CA GLU A 397 -4.49 2.77 -7.46
C GLU A 397 -3.94 1.38 -7.72
N ARG A 398 -4.60 0.37 -7.15
CA ARG A 398 -4.11 -1.01 -7.19
C ARG A 398 -5.18 -1.97 -7.68
N ILE A 399 -4.74 -3.00 -8.39
CA ILE A 399 -5.60 -4.11 -8.75
C ILE A 399 -5.94 -4.98 -7.53
N PHE A 400 -7.15 -5.51 -7.52
CA PHE A 400 -7.63 -6.42 -6.49
C PHE A 400 -8.60 -7.44 -7.08
N ILE A 401 -8.85 -8.50 -6.32
CA ILE A 401 -10.01 -9.36 -6.54
C ILE A 401 -11.00 -9.15 -5.40
N TYR A 402 -12.27 -9.49 -5.62
CA TYR A 402 -13.29 -9.44 -4.57
C TYR A 402 -13.69 -10.87 -4.21
N GLU A 403 -13.28 -11.31 -3.02
CA GLU A 403 -13.49 -12.68 -2.52
C GLU A 403 -13.97 -12.63 -1.06
N GLY A 404 -15.01 -13.39 -0.73
CA GLY A 404 -15.54 -13.44 0.63
C GLY A 404 -16.07 -12.10 1.14
N GLY A 405 -16.67 -11.28 0.26
CA GLY A 405 -17.25 -9.99 0.62
C GLY A 405 -16.25 -8.86 0.87
N ARG A 406 -14.98 -9.02 0.45
CA ARG A 406 -13.91 -8.04 0.71
C ARG A 406 -12.92 -7.91 -0.45
N GLN A 407 -12.25 -6.75 -0.48
CA GLN A 407 -11.14 -6.49 -1.39
C GLN A 407 -9.90 -7.29 -0.96
N VAL A 408 -9.35 -8.09 -1.87
CA VAL A 408 -8.09 -8.82 -1.68
C VAL A 408 -7.06 -8.30 -2.68
N TRP A 409 -6.03 -7.63 -2.17
CA TRP A 409 -5.01 -6.96 -2.96
C TRP A 409 -3.94 -7.92 -3.48
N MET A 410 -3.45 -7.64 -4.69
CA MET A 410 -2.49 -8.48 -5.41
C MET A 410 -1.21 -7.75 -5.78
#